data_AF-A0AAJ2AY25-F1
#
_entry.id   AF-A0AAJ2AY25-F1
#
_cell.length_a   1.000
_cell.length_b   1.000
_cell.length_c   1.000
_cell.angle_alpha   90.00
_cell.angle_beta   90.00
_cell.angle_gamma   90.00
#
_symmetry.space_group_name_H-M   'P 1'
#
loop_
_entity.id
_entity.type
_entity.pdbx_description
1 polymer ?
#
loop_
_entity_poly.entity_id
_entity_poly.type
_entity_poly.pdbx_seq_one_letter_code
_entity_poly.pdbx_strand_id
1 'polypeptide(L)'
;MMRHTINPVPRRNSARQTMLAAVLVQAMFCTHIAQASEDDVQQIRALLSRNYDRPQQKLEVAPVAVEQHVAIADWIQGEMGGRALLRKKNGAWTIAACGGDSMKDMRQLRDAGIPASTARALIEKLEQSERALDPKRVRKFDLFGARSGRM
;
A
#
# COMPACT_ATOMS: atom_id res chain seq x y z
N MET A 1 -41.85 66.50 -46.58
CA MET A 1 -42.40 67.13 -45.36
C MET A 1 -41.74 66.43 -44.16
N MET A 2 -40.77 67.10 -43.54
CA MET A 2 -40.96 67.89 -42.30
C MET A 2 -41.26 66.96 -41.12
N ARG A 3 -40.25 66.73 -40.27
CA ARG A 3 -40.11 67.39 -38.94
C ARG A 3 -41.03 66.67 -37.93
N HIS A 4 -40.65 66.36 -36.70
CA HIS A 4 -39.65 66.91 -35.81
C HIS A 4 -39.75 66.09 -34.52
N THR A 5 -38.61 65.80 -33.87
CA THR A 5 -38.44 65.63 -32.40
C THR A 5 -39.29 64.55 -31.70
N ILE A 6 -38.84 63.83 -30.68
CA ILE A 6 -38.36 64.33 -29.37
C ILE A 6 -37.51 63.23 -28.74
N ASN A 7 -36.30 63.58 -28.31
CA ASN A 7 -35.51 62.84 -27.33
C ASN A 7 -35.83 63.48 -25.96
N PRO A 8 -35.96 62.73 -24.86
CA PRO A 8 -34.86 62.80 -23.88
C PRO A 8 -34.56 61.52 -23.07
N VAL A 9 -33.27 61.17 -23.04
CA VAL A 9 -32.33 60.92 -21.91
C VAL A 9 -32.84 60.30 -20.58
N PRO A 10 -31.99 59.63 -19.77
CA PRO A 10 -31.46 58.27 -19.87
C PRO A 10 -31.86 57.40 -18.65
N ARG A 11 -31.75 56.08 -18.72
CA ARG A 11 -31.64 55.25 -17.50
C ARG A 11 -30.41 54.35 -17.51
N ARG A 12 -29.37 54.93 -16.92
CA ARG A 12 -28.61 54.40 -15.79
C ARG A 12 -27.76 53.13 -16.03
N ASN A 13 -26.45 53.42 -16.06
CA ASN A 13 -25.28 52.60 -15.72
C ASN A 13 -24.71 51.80 -16.90
N SER A 14 -23.67 52.32 -17.55
CA SER A 14 -22.27 52.16 -17.12
C SER A 14 -21.96 50.70 -16.81
N ALA A 15 -21.49 49.98 -17.82
CA ALA A 15 -20.06 49.77 -18.04
C ALA A 15 -19.48 48.72 -17.09
N ARG A 16 -19.04 47.62 -17.71
CA ARG A 16 -18.03 46.65 -17.25
C ARG A 16 -18.46 45.71 -16.10
N GLN A 17 -18.79 44.46 -16.44
CA GLN A 17 -18.02 43.26 -16.03
C GLN A 17 -18.69 41.96 -16.52
N THR A 18 -17.86 41.07 -17.04
CA THR A 18 -18.07 39.71 -17.59
C THR A 18 -18.47 38.65 -16.55
N MET A 19 -19.50 37.82 -16.80
CA MET A 19 -19.79 36.52 -16.14
C MET A 19 -21.00 35.85 -16.85
N LEU A 20 -21.11 34.55 -17.17
CA LEU A 20 -20.97 33.29 -16.42
C LEU A 20 -20.63 32.15 -17.43
N ALA A 21 -19.54 31.38 -17.30
CA ALA A 21 -19.36 30.20 -16.42
C ALA A 21 -20.24 28.98 -16.78
N ALA A 22 -19.66 28.02 -17.50
CA ALA A 22 -20.04 26.60 -17.42
C ALA A 22 -18.75 25.76 -17.46
N VAL A 23 -18.27 25.48 -16.25
CA VAL A 23 -17.13 24.63 -15.94
C VAL A 23 -17.58 23.17 -15.98
N LEU A 24 -16.88 22.32 -16.72
CA LEU A 24 -16.87 20.87 -16.48
C LEU A 24 -15.41 20.43 -16.30
N VAL A 25 -14.97 20.53 -15.05
CA VAL A 25 -13.79 19.85 -14.51
C VAL A 25 -14.00 18.35 -14.70
N GLN A 26 -13.33 17.75 -15.69
CA GLN A 26 -13.26 16.30 -15.75
C GLN A 26 -12.27 15.87 -14.66
N ALA A 27 -12.81 15.34 -13.57
CA ALA A 27 -12.07 14.89 -12.41
C ALA A 27 -11.03 13.83 -12.81
N MET A 28 -9.75 14.18 -12.66
CA MET A 28 -8.67 13.22 -12.48
C MET A 28 -8.88 12.51 -11.14
N PHE A 29 -9.76 11.50 -11.10
CA PHE A 29 -9.64 10.46 -10.08
C PHE A 29 -8.58 9.47 -10.56
N CYS A 30 -7.32 9.88 -10.43
CA CYS A 30 -6.20 8.95 -10.48
C CYS A 30 -6.35 8.05 -9.26
N THR A 31 -7.00 6.90 -9.44
CA THR A 31 -7.02 5.85 -8.42
C THR A 31 -5.58 5.36 -8.33
N HIS A 32 -4.81 5.92 -7.41
CA HIS A 32 -3.44 5.51 -7.19
C HIS A 32 -3.47 4.09 -6.63
N ILE A 33 -3.37 3.09 -7.50
CA ILE A 33 -2.96 1.75 -7.08
C ILE A 33 -1.51 1.92 -6.64
N ALA A 34 -1.30 2.09 -5.34
CA ALA A 34 0.03 2.12 -4.76
C ALA A 34 0.60 0.70 -4.88
N GLN A 35 1.33 0.46 -5.98
CA GLN A 35 2.31 -0.61 -6.03
C GLN A 35 3.35 -0.33 -4.94
N ALA A 36 3.86 -1.38 -4.30
CA ALA A 36 4.96 -1.23 -3.36
C ALA A 36 6.07 -0.44 -4.04
N SER A 37 6.45 0.71 -3.47
CA SER A 37 7.58 1.45 -3.99
C SER A 37 8.84 0.60 -3.81
N GLU A 38 9.75 0.63 -4.77
CA GLU A 38 11.04 -0.07 -4.61
C GLU A 38 11.74 0.39 -3.33
N ASP A 39 11.62 1.68 -2.98
CA ASP A 39 12.13 2.25 -1.73
C ASP A 39 11.56 1.60 -0.48
N ASP A 40 10.25 1.32 -0.43
CA ASP A 40 9.63 0.62 0.71
C ASP A 40 10.14 -0.82 0.82
N VAL A 41 10.24 -1.51 -0.31
CA VAL A 41 10.76 -2.88 -0.35
C VAL A 41 12.20 -2.92 0.15
N GLN A 42 13.06 -1.99 -0.30
CA GLN A 42 14.45 -1.91 0.13
C GLN A 42 14.58 -1.56 1.62
N GLN A 43 13.76 -0.63 2.14
CA GLN A 43 13.74 -0.31 3.56
C GLN A 43 13.32 -1.50 4.43
N ILE A 44 12.31 -2.26 4.00
CA ILE A 44 11.85 -3.48 4.69
C ILE A 44 12.94 -4.55 4.68
N ARG A 45 13.58 -4.79 3.53
CA ARG A 45 14.70 -5.73 3.42
C ARG A 45 15.84 -5.34 4.36
N ALA A 46 16.27 -4.08 4.31
CA ALA A 46 17.35 -3.57 5.16
C ALA A 46 17.01 -3.68 6.66
N LEU A 47 15.77 -3.38 7.04
CA LEU A 47 15.28 -3.52 8.42
C LEU A 47 15.36 -4.98 8.90
N LEU A 48 14.87 -5.93 8.10
CA LEU A 48 14.85 -7.34 8.47
C LEU A 48 16.27 -7.94 8.50
N SER A 49 17.10 -7.67 7.48
CA SER A 49 18.49 -8.12 7.45
C SER A 49 19.30 -7.56 8.61
N ARG A 50 19.17 -6.27 8.93
CA ARG A 50 19.86 -5.66 10.08
C ARG A 50 19.49 -6.34 11.40
N ASN A 51 18.24 -6.74 11.56
CA ASN A 51 17.73 -7.30 12.81
C ASN A 51 17.98 -8.81 12.96
N TYR A 52 18.08 -9.56 11.85
CA TYR A 52 18.08 -11.04 11.90
C TYR A 52 19.16 -11.74 11.07
N ASP A 53 19.99 -11.03 10.31
CA ASP A 53 21.12 -11.66 9.62
C ASP A 53 22.04 -12.39 10.59
N ARG A 54 22.50 -13.58 10.18
CA ARG A 54 23.56 -14.32 10.87
C ARG A 54 24.79 -14.41 9.99
N PRO A 55 26.01 -14.40 10.54
CA PRO A 55 27.26 -14.42 9.76
C PRO A 55 27.34 -15.57 8.74
N GLN A 56 26.79 -16.73 9.10
CA GLN A 56 26.83 -17.93 8.26
C GLN A 56 25.52 -18.19 7.50
N GLN A 57 24.46 -17.46 7.83
CA GLN A 57 23.11 -17.68 7.29
C GLN A 57 22.43 -16.32 7.12
N LYS A 58 22.59 -15.73 5.94
CA LYS A 58 21.94 -14.48 5.59
C LYS A 58 20.43 -14.66 5.48
N LEU A 59 19.68 -13.65 5.94
CA LEU A 59 18.25 -13.63 5.77
C LEU A 59 17.93 -13.22 4.34
N GLU A 60 17.27 -14.11 3.60
CA GLU A 60 16.71 -13.79 2.31
C GLU A 60 15.28 -13.27 2.50
N VAL A 61 14.98 -12.07 1.98
CA VAL A 61 13.67 -11.42 2.14
C VAL A 61 13.04 -11.18 0.76
N ALA A 62 12.16 -12.10 0.37
CA ALA A 62 11.35 -12.01 -0.83
C ALA A 62 10.31 -13.15 -0.88
N PRO A 63 9.07 -12.86 -1.32
CA PRO A 63 8.55 -11.56 -1.77
C PRO A 63 8.14 -10.60 -0.64
N VAL A 64 7.88 -9.33 -1.00
CA VAL A 64 7.38 -8.29 -0.08
C VAL A 64 6.12 -7.68 -0.69
N ALA A 65 4.99 -7.81 0.01
CA ALA A 65 3.74 -7.14 -0.33
C ALA A 65 3.57 -5.91 0.55
N VAL A 66 3.20 -4.77 -0.06
CA VAL A 66 2.93 -3.51 0.65
C VAL A 66 1.54 -3.01 0.27
N GLU A 67 0.76 -2.64 1.27
CA GLU A 67 -0.52 -1.95 1.14
C GLU A 67 -0.56 -0.80 2.14
N GLN A 68 -0.59 0.43 1.61
CA GLN A 68 -0.58 1.67 2.40
C GLN A 68 0.59 1.73 3.41
N HIS A 69 0.31 1.53 4.70
CA HIS A 69 1.27 1.59 5.79
C HIS A 69 1.50 0.21 6.43
N VAL A 70 1.14 -0.87 5.74
CA VAL A 70 1.28 -2.25 6.21
C VAL A 70 1.98 -3.06 5.15
N ALA A 71 2.84 -3.98 5.57
CA ALA A 71 3.51 -4.90 4.66
C ALA A 71 3.58 -6.31 5.24
N ILE A 72 3.58 -7.32 4.38
CA ILE A 72 4.00 -8.68 4.72
C ILE A 72 5.22 -9.01 3.86
N ALA A 73 6.27 -9.47 4.51
CA ALA A 73 7.50 -9.92 3.86
C ALA A 73 7.75 -11.39 4.18
N ASP A 74 7.84 -12.21 3.12
CA ASP A 74 8.33 -13.58 3.23
C ASP A 74 9.84 -13.58 3.41
N TRP A 75 10.34 -14.49 4.23
CA TRP A 75 11.76 -14.64 4.44
C TRP A 75 12.18 -16.11 4.62
N ILE A 76 13.44 -16.38 4.27
CA ILE A 76 14.11 -17.66 4.47
C ILE A 76 15.49 -17.41 5.08
N GLN A 77 15.88 -18.25 6.04
CA GLN A 77 17.22 -18.31 6.60
C GLN A 77 17.59 -19.78 6.81
N GLY A 78 18.42 -20.32 5.92
CA GLY A 78 18.74 -21.75 5.88
C GLY A 78 17.51 -22.60 5.57
N GLU A 79 17.16 -23.52 6.48
CA GLU A 79 15.98 -24.37 6.35
C GLU A 79 14.71 -23.79 6.98
N MET A 80 14.82 -22.65 7.67
CA MET A 80 13.69 -21.97 8.27
C MET A 80 13.16 -20.89 7.34
N GLY A 81 11.85 -20.66 7.37
CA GLY A 81 11.21 -19.53 6.74
C GLY A 81 10.01 -19.06 7.53
N GLY A 82 9.49 -17.90 7.16
CA GLY A 82 8.37 -17.27 7.84
C GLY A 82 7.88 -16.04 7.10
N ARG A 83 6.94 -15.37 7.74
CA ARG A 83 6.36 -14.09 7.32
C ARG A 83 6.52 -13.05 8.41
N ALA A 84 6.98 -11.87 8.04
CA ALA A 84 7.03 -10.71 8.93
C ALA A 84 5.93 -9.74 8.55
N LEU A 85 5.08 -9.35 9.51
CA LEU A 85 4.17 -8.23 9.39
C LEU A 85 4.89 -6.96 9.82
N LEU A 86 4.84 -5.94 8.97
CA LEU A 86 5.47 -4.65 9.21
C LEU A 86 4.43 -3.53 9.16
N ARG A 87 4.73 -2.46 9.89
CA ARG A 87 3.93 -1.22 9.87
C ARG A 87 4.82 -0.01 9.63
N LYS A 88 4.32 0.92 8.83
CA LYS A 88 4.95 2.21 8.60
C LYS A 88 4.32 3.25 9.53
N LYS A 89 5.12 3.92 10.33
CA LYS A 89 4.71 5.07 11.15
C LYS A 89 5.71 6.20 10.93
N ASN A 90 5.22 7.40 10.66
CA ASN A 90 6.04 8.60 10.43
C ASN A 90 7.16 8.36 9.39
N GLY A 91 6.85 7.64 8.31
CA GLY A 91 7.81 7.33 7.26
C GLY A 91 8.73 6.14 7.53
N ALA A 92 8.79 5.61 8.76
CA ALA A 92 9.68 4.52 9.13
C ALA A 92 8.93 3.18 9.29
N TRP A 93 9.50 2.10 8.76
CA TRP A 93 9.01 0.75 8.93
C TRP A 93 9.45 0.15 10.28
N THR A 94 8.56 -0.58 10.93
CA THR A 94 8.83 -1.38 12.12
C THR A 94 8.26 -2.79 11.98
N ILE A 95 8.90 -3.76 12.61
CA ILE A 95 8.43 -5.15 12.67
C ILE A 95 7.31 -5.21 13.71
N ALA A 96 6.09 -5.55 13.28
CA ALA A 96 4.94 -5.68 14.16
C ALA A 96 4.81 -7.10 14.72
N ALA A 97 5.05 -8.12 13.88
CA ALA A 97 5.04 -9.52 14.27
C ALA A 97 5.83 -10.38 13.27
N CYS A 98 6.32 -11.54 13.72
CA CYS A 98 6.86 -12.59 12.85
C CYS A 98 6.08 -13.88 13.13
N GLY A 99 5.71 -14.59 12.08
CA GLY A 99 4.85 -15.77 12.15
C GLY A 99 5.00 -16.69 10.93
N GLY A 100 4.18 -17.74 10.87
CA GLY A 100 4.12 -18.69 9.76
C GLY A 100 2.89 -18.46 8.89
N ASP A 101 2.13 -19.54 8.64
CA ASP A 101 0.90 -19.52 7.84
C ASP A 101 -0.17 -18.56 8.38
N SER A 102 -0.22 -18.41 9.71
CA SER A 102 -1.16 -17.54 10.42
C SER A 102 -1.11 -16.06 10.00
N MET A 103 -0.01 -15.62 9.37
CA MET A 103 0.17 -14.25 8.89
C MET A 103 -0.69 -13.90 7.68
N LYS A 104 -1.33 -14.89 7.04
CA LYS A 104 -2.36 -14.70 6.00
C LYS A 104 -3.79 -14.86 6.53
N ASP A 105 -3.99 -15.14 7.82
CA ASP A 105 -5.33 -15.26 8.40
C ASP A 105 -5.96 -13.87 8.57
N MET A 106 -7.10 -13.66 7.91
CA MET A 106 -7.85 -12.39 7.94
C MET A 106 -8.31 -11.96 9.35
N ARG A 107 -8.63 -12.90 10.25
CA ARG A 107 -8.96 -12.57 11.63
C ARG A 107 -7.73 -12.04 12.35
N GLN A 108 -6.57 -12.65 12.17
CA GLN A 108 -5.34 -12.17 12.81
C GLN A 108 -4.95 -10.77 12.32
N LEU A 109 -5.04 -10.51 11.02
CA LEU A 109 -4.76 -9.18 10.48
C LEU A 109 -5.75 -8.13 11.02
N ARG A 110 -7.04 -8.48 11.12
CA ARG A 110 -8.05 -7.62 11.71
C ARG A 110 -7.81 -7.37 13.20
N ASP A 111 -7.48 -8.40 13.97
CA ASP A 111 -7.22 -8.31 15.41
C ASP A 111 -5.94 -7.50 15.68
N ALA A 112 -4.98 -7.50 14.75
CA ALA A 112 -3.86 -6.56 14.74
C ALA A 112 -4.28 -5.11 14.44
N GLY A 113 -5.53 -4.86 14.05
CA GLY A 113 -6.08 -3.54 13.72
C GLY A 113 -5.90 -3.14 12.25
N ILE A 114 -5.73 -4.10 11.34
CA ILE A 114 -5.64 -3.83 9.89
C ILE A 114 -7.07 -3.83 9.30
N PRO A 115 -7.48 -2.79 8.56
CA PRO A 115 -8.78 -2.77 7.89
C PRO A 115 -8.94 -3.95 6.94
N ALA A 116 -10.15 -4.52 6.85
CA ALA A 116 -10.40 -5.72 6.05
C ALA A 116 -10.08 -5.53 4.56
N SER A 117 -10.28 -4.33 3.99
CA SER A 117 -9.89 -4.00 2.62
C SER A 117 -8.37 -4.06 2.42
N THR A 118 -7.62 -3.42 3.32
CA THR A 118 -6.15 -3.41 3.34
C THR A 118 -5.61 -4.83 3.51
N ALA A 119 -6.17 -5.62 4.45
CA ALA A 119 -5.76 -7.00 4.69
C ALA A 119 -5.97 -7.89 3.44
N ARG A 120 -7.13 -7.77 2.79
CA ARG A 120 -7.41 -8.51 1.56
C ARG A 120 -6.44 -8.17 0.44
N ALA A 121 -6.25 -6.87 0.16
CA ALA A 121 -5.33 -6.41 -0.88
C ALA A 121 -3.88 -6.86 -0.60
N LEU A 122 -3.47 -6.86 0.67
CA LEU A 122 -2.14 -7.30 1.08
C LEU A 122 -1.93 -8.80 0.83
N ILE A 123 -2.91 -9.64 1.19
CA ILE A 123 -2.89 -11.09 0.93
C ILE A 123 -2.87 -11.35 -0.58
N GLU A 124 -3.76 -10.72 -1.34
CA GLU A 124 -3.83 -10.91 -2.80
C GLU A 124 -2.50 -10.54 -3.48
N LYS A 125 -1.88 -9.43 -3.09
CA LYS A 125 -0.56 -9.01 -3.59
C LYS A 125 0.54 -10.02 -3.24
N LEU A 126 0.51 -10.55 -2.02
CA LEU A 126 1.51 -11.53 -1.56
C LEU A 126 1.35 -12.85 -2.31
N GLU A 127 0.14 -13.40 -2.36
CA GLU A 127 -0.16 -14.65 -3.06
C GLU A 127 0.16 -14.55 -4.56
N GLN A 128 -0.14 -13.40 -5.19
CA GLN A 128 0.20 -13.18 -6.59
C GLN A 128 1.72 -13.21 -6.81
N SER A 129 2.51 -12.74 -5.84
CA SER A 129 3.97 -12.79 -5.88
C SER A 129 4.50 -14.20 -5.57
N GLU A 130 3.91 -14.91 -4.60
CA GLU A 130 4.25 -16.29 -4.23
C GLU A 130 4.02 -17.26 -5.39
N ARG A 131 3.00 -17.04 -6.24
CA ARG A 131 2.70 -17.86 -7.43
C ARG A 131 3.84 -17.92 -8.45
N ALA A 132 4.73 -16.94 -8.47
CA ALA A 132 5.88 -16.91 -9.38
C ALA A 132 7.08 -17.70 -8.85
N LEU A 133 7.00 -18.26 -7.63
CA LEU A 133 8.09 -18.95 -6.96
C LEU A 133 7.97 -20.47 -7.07
N ASP A 134 9.07 -21.17 -6.84
CA ASP A 134 9.06 -22.62 -6.67
C ASP A 134 8.15 -23.03 -5.49
N PRO A 135 7.21 -23.98 -5.65
CA PRO A 135 6.31 -24.38 -4.57
C PRO A 135 7.01 -24.90 -3.31
N LYS A 136 8.20 -25.49 -3.41
CA LYS A 136 9.00 -25.91 -2.25
C LYS A 136 9.46 -24.70 -1.45
N ARG A 137 9.77 -23.59 -2.14
CA ARG A 137 10.12 -22.32 -1.50
C ARG A 137 8.93 -21.72 -0.77
N VAL A 138 7.75 -21.68 -1.39
CA VAL A 138 6.53 -21.15 -0.76
C VAL A 138 6.20 -21.91 0.55
N ARG A 139 6.32 -23.24 0.54
CA ARG A 139 6.11 -24.07 1.75
C ARG A 139 7.07 -23.72 2.89
N LYS A 140 8.27 -23.19 2.62
CA LYS A 140 9.21 -22.79 3.68
C LYS A 140 8.67 -21.63 4.52
N PHE A 141 7.84 -20.76 3.93
CA PHE A 141 7.28 -19.60 4.64
C PHE A 141 6.29 -20.00 5.75
N ASP A 142 5.79 -21.24 5.73
CA ASP A 142 4.89 -21.76 6.75
C ASP A 142 5.62 -22.46 7.92
N LEU A 143 6.95 -22.65 7.81
CA LEU A 143 7.74 -23.42 8.76
C LEU A 143 8.09 -22.67 10.06
N PHE A 144 7.72 -21.39 10.16
CA PHE A 144 7.98 -20.61 11.37
C PHE A 144 7.33 -21.28 12.58
N GLY A 145 8.14 -21.63 13.59
CA GLY A 145 7.66 -22.28 14.81
C GLY A 145 7.39 -23.79 14.71
N ALA A 146 7.52 -24.42 13.53
CA ALA A 146 7.19 -25.85 13.33
C ALA A 146 8.11 -26.86 14.06
N ARG A 147 9.10 -26.39 14.83
CA ARG A 147 10.01 -27.22 15.67
C ARG A 147 9.60 -27.34 17.15
N SER A 148 8.43 -26.85 17.57
CA SER A 148 7.98 -26.94 18.97
C SER A 148 7.07 -28.13 19.30
N GLY A 149 7.04 -29.19 18.48
CA GLY A 149 6.08 -30.30 18.69
C GLY A 149 6.42 -31.64 18.07
N ARG A 150 7.66 -32.13 18.21
CA ARG A 150 7.97 -33.55 17.99
C ARG A 150 9.00 -34.04 19.01
N MET A 151 8.51 -34.37 20.20
CA MET A 151 9.10 -35.35 21.11
C MET A 151 8.12 -36.51 21.20
#